data_AF-A0A1F5HYL4-F1
#
_entry.id   AF-A0A1F5HYL4-F1
#
_cell.length_a   1.000
_cell.length_b   1.000
_cell.length_c   1.000
_cell.angle_alpha   90.00
_cell.angle_beta   90.00
_cell.angle_gamma   90.00
#
_symmetry.space_group_name_H-M   'P 1'
#
loop_
_entity.id
_entity.type
_entity.pdbx_description
1 polymer ?
#
loop_
_entity_poly.entity_id
_entity_poly.type
_entity_poly.pdbx_seq_one_letter_code
_entity_poly.pdbx_strand_id
1 'polypeptide(L)'
;MDKKSRTWDQMEQAARSGKQNIAEGYTMQSLETYIKLCGVAEGSIKELATDYEDFLRQRKLSIWDKQDERIRVFRDFRAVWVKPNVPNIPNLPKDPGKAANMLLTFCQMETFLLKKQIEALKAKFVKEGGFRENLFKKRLNELNKSRA
;
A
#
# COMPACT_ATOMS: atom_id res chain seq x y z
N MET A 1 -1.14 -22.51 9.94
CA MET A 1 -1.84 -22.52 8.64
C MET A 1 -1.08 -23.48 7.76
N ASP A 2 -1.76 -24.36 7.03
CA ASP A 2 -1.09 -25.24 6.08
C ASP A 2 -0.55 -24.39 4.92
N LYS A 3 0.74 -24.53 4.60
CA LYS A 3 1.39 -23.82 3.50
C LYS A 3 0.84 -24.21 2.14
N LYS A 4 0.14 -25.34 2.05
CA LYS A 4 -0.54 -25.80 0.82
C LYS A 4 -2.01 -25.38 0.76
N SER A 5 -2.50 -24.65 1.76
CA SER A 5 -3.89 -24.20 1.77
C SER A 5 -4.09 -23.04 0.80
N ARG A 6 -5.26 -23.01 0.17
CA ARG A 6 -5.67 -21.90 -0.71
C ARG A 6 -5.60 -20.54 0.00
N THR A 7 -5.93 -20.49 1.29
CA THR A 7 -5.86 -19.27 2.10
C THR A 7 -4.42 -18.77 2.24
N TRP A 8 -3.44 -19.66 2.44
CA TRP A 8 -2.03 -19.27 2.47
C TRP A 8 -1.61 -18.62 1.15
N ASP A 9 -1.95 -19.25 0.03
CA ASP A 9 -1.59 -18.73 -1.30
C ASP A 9 -2.27 -17.38 -1.58
N GLN A 10 -3.53 -17.21 -1.19
CA GLN A 10 -4.26 -15.95 -1.35
C GLN A 10 -3.62 -14.82 -0.55
N MET A 11 -3.29 -15.06 0.72
CA MET A 11 -2.61 -14.07 1.56
C MET A 11 -1.23 -13.70 1.01
N GLU A 12 -0.44 -14.69 0.54
CA GLU A 12 0.86 -14.44 -0.06
C GLU A 12 0.72 -13.59 -1.35
N GLN A 13 -0.24 -13.93 -2.20
CA GLN A 13 -0.50 -13.19 -3.44
C GLN A 13 -0.96 -11.76 -3.16
N ALA A 14 -1.85 -11.55 -2.20
CA ALA A 14 -2.31 -10.22 -1.80
C ALA A 14 -1.15 -9.35 -1.30
N ALA A 15 -0.29 -9.91 -0.43
CA ALA A 15 0.91 -9.21 0.07
C ALA A 15 1.88 -8.85 -1.06
N ARG A 16 2.11 -9.78 -2.00
CA ARG A 16 3.01 -9.56 -3.16
C ARG A 16 2.46 -8.52 -4.12
N SER A 17 1.18 -8.65 -4.48
CA SER A 17 0.47 -7.73 -5.37
C SER A 17 0.48 -6.31 -4.81
N GLY A 18 0.20 -6.15 -3.50
CA GLY A 18 0.21 -4.86 -2.83
C GLY A 18 1.53 -4.12 -3.04
N LYS A 19 2.65 -4.73 -2.66
CA LYS A 19 3.97 -4.09 -2.81
C LYS A 19 4.38 -3.85 -4.27
N GLN A 20 4.00 -4.75 -5.19
CA GLN A 20 4.35 -4.66 -6.60
C GLN A 20 3.66 -3.46 -7.24
N ASN A 21 2.36 -3.30 -7.03
CA ASN A 21 1.60 -2.18 -7.57
C ASN A 21 2.08 -0.82 -7.02
N ILE A 22 2.54 -0.75 -5.76
CA ILE A 22 3.15 0.48 -5.20
C ILE A 22 4.44 0.82 -5.95
N ALA A 23 5.33 -0.15 -6.10
CA ALA A 23 6.62 0.04 -6.74
C ALA A 23 6.49 0.37 -8.23
N GLU A 24 5.63 -0.36 -8.95
CA GLU A 24 5.31 -0.11 -10.35
C GLU A 24 4.62 1.25 -10.54
N GLY A 25 3.69 1.61 -9.65
CA GLY A 25 3.03 2.90 -9.69
C GLY A 25 4.02 4.08 -9.69
N TYR A 26 5.01 4.03 -8.80
CA TYR A 26 6.02 5.07 -8.66
C TYR A 26 6.86 5.28 -9.93
N THR A 27 7.03 4.25 -10.77
CA THR A 27 7.83 4.35 -12.01
C THR A 27 7.01 4.83 -13.20
N MET A 28 5.69 4.99 -13.07
CA MET A 28 4.83 5.41 -14.17
C MET A 28 4.97 6.90 -14.51
N GLN A 29 5.03 7.21 -15.80
CA GLN A 29 5.04 8.60 -16.30
C GLN A 29 3.70 9.32 -16.11
N SER A 30 2.60 8.57 -16.12
CA SER A 30 1.25 9.11 -15.95
C SER A 30 0.81 9.02 -14.49
N LEU A 31 0.47 10.18 -13.91
CA LEU A 31 -0.15 10.25 -12.59
C LEU A 31 -1.47 9.46 -12.53
N GLU A 32 -2.24 9.40 -13.63
CA GLU A 32 -3.48 8.60 -13.70
C GLU A 32 -3.18 7.11 -13.47
N THR A 33 -2.16 6.57 -14.15
CA THR A 33 -1.79 5.16 -13.99
C THR A 33 -1.22 4.91 -12.61
N TYR A 34 -0.43 5.85 -12.07
CA TYR A 34 0.07 5.75 -10.70
C TYR A 34 -1.10 5.68 -9.69
N ILE A 35 -2.08 6.58 -9.80
CA ILE A 35 -3.29 6.57 -8.96
C ILE A 35 -3.99 5.21 -9.05
N LYS A 36 -4.17 4.68 -10.27
CA LYS A 36 -4.81 3.38 -10.48
C LYS A 36 -4.06 2.24 -9.77
N LEU A 37 -2.73 2.18 -9.92
CA LEU A 37 -1.91 1.13 -9.30
C LEU A 37 -1.91 1.26 -7.78
N CYS A 38 -1.85 2.48 -7.21
CA CYS A 38 -2.06 2.68 -5.78
C CYS A 38 -3.44 2.17 -5.30
N GLY A 39 -4.49 2.35 -6.11
CA GLY A 39 -5.82 1.81 -5.82
C GLY A 39 -5.87 0.28 -5.83
N VAL A 40 -5.18 -0.38 -6.78
CA VAL A 40 -5.03 -1.84 -6.80
C VAL A 40 -4.26 -2.32 -5.56
N ALA A 41 -3.17 -1.63 -5.21
CA ALA A 41 -2.42 -1.94 -3.99
C ALA A 41 -3.29 -1.82 -2.74
N GLU A 42 -4.10 -0.76 -2.62
CA GLU A 42 -5.03 -0.58 -1.51
C GLU A 42 -6.02 -1.74 -1.40
N GLY A 43 -6.57 -2.19 -2.54
CA GLY A 43 -7.44 -3.36 -2.61
C GLY A 43 -6.76 -4.63 -2.10
N SER A 44 -5.58 -4.96 -2.63
CA SER A 44 -4.83 -6.16 -2.21
C SER A 44 -4.48 -6.14 -0.71
N ILE A 45 -4.09 -5.00 -0.14
CA ILE A 45 -3.78 -4.93 1.30
C ILE A 45 -5.05 -5.00 2.17
N LYS A 46 -6.22 -4.53 1.68
CA LYS A 46 -7.50 -4.72 2.37
C LYS A 46 -7.94 -6.19 2.38
N GLU A 47 -7.74 -6.91 1.28
CA GLU A 47 -7.98 -8.35 1.22
C GLU A 47 -7.12 -9.07 2.27
N LEU A 48 -5.81 -8.77 2.29
CA LEU A 48 -4.90 -9.32 3.29
C LEU A 48 -5.31 -8.98 4.74
N ALA A 49 -5.78 -7.76 4.99
CA ALA A 49 -6.32 -7.37 6.30
C ALA A 49 -7.52 -8.24 6.69
N THR A 50 -8.43 -8.48 5.75
CA THR A 50 -9.62 -9.32 5.95
C THR A 50 -9.22 -10.77 6.25
N ASP A 51 -8.21 -11.29 5.57
CA ASP A 51 -7.67 -12.63 5.86
C ASP A 51 -7.09 -12.75 7.28
N TYR A 52 -6.43 -11.70 7.80
CA TYR A 52 -5.98 -11.68 9.19
C TYR A 52 -7.13 -11.59 10.20
N GLU A 53 -8.18 -10.83 9.90
CA GLU A 53 -9.41 -10.79 10.72
C GLU A 53 -10.07 -12.18 10.77
N ASP A 54 -10.15 -12.86 9.62
CA ASP A 54 -10.68 -14.22 9.52
C ASP A 54 -9.83 -15.23 10.29
N PHE A 55 -8.51 -15.13 10.20
CA PHE A 55 -7.58 -15.96 10.98
C PHE A 55 -7.83 -15.81 12.49
N LEU A 56 -8.00 -14.57 12.97
CA LEU A 56 -8.29 -14.30 14.38
C LEU A 56 -9.65 -14.86 14.79
N ARG A 57 -10.68 -14.60 13.98
CA ARG A 57 -12.07 -15.03 14.22
C ARG A 57 -12.21 -16.54 14.27
N GLN A 58 -11.70 -17.26 13.27
CA GLN A 58 -11.80 -18.73 13.17
C GLN A 58 -11.09 -19.43 14.35
N ARG A 59 -10.07 -18.80 14.92
CA ARG A 59 -9.30 -19.32 16.06
C ARG A 59 -9.79 -18.81 17.41
N LYS A 60 -10.88 -18.04 17.45
CA LYS A 60 -11.41 -17.39 18.67
C LYS A 60 -10.37 -16.54 19.39
N LEU A 61 -9.48 -15.90 18.64
CA LEU A 61 -8.48 -14.96 19.16
C LEU A 61 -9.05 -13.55 19.09
N SER A 62 -8.75 -12.73 20.09
CA SER A 62 -9.26 -11.35 20.15
C SER A 62 -8.64 -10.49 19.04
N ILE A 63 -9.51 -9.79 18.31
CA ILE A 63 -9.11 -8.65 17.47
C ILE A 63 -9.02 -7.42 18.37
N TRP A 64 -7.90 -6.72 18.33
CA TRP A 64 -7.66 -5.57 19.20
C TRP A 64 -8.26 -4.29 18.59
N ASP A 65 -8.83 -3.44 19.44
CA ASP A 65 -9.36 -2.14 19.01
C ASP A 65 -8.23 -1.16 18.67
N LYS A 66 -8.47 -0.25 17.74
CA LYS A 66 -7.51 0.80 17.32
C LYS A 66 -6.95 1.66 18.46
N GLN A 67 -7.66 1.75 19.59
CA GLN A 67 -7.28 2.49 20.80
C GLN A 67 -6.61 1.62 21.86
N ASP A 68 -6.44 0.32 21.61
CA ASP A 68 -5.71 -0.57 22.50
C ASP A 68 -4.25 -0.12 22.60
N GLU A 69 -3.73 -0.06 23.83
CA GLU A 69 -2.36 0.37 24.10
C GLU A 69 -1.33 -0.52 23.38
N ARG A 70 -1.63 -1.81 23.23
CA ARG A 70 -0.77 -2.75 22.51
C ARG A 70 -0.68 -2.42 21.02
N ILE A 71 -1.74 -1.87 20.43
CA ILE A 71 -1.73 -1.38 19.05
C ILE A 71 -0.89 -0.12 18.93
N ARG A 72 -0.86 0.77 19.94
CA ARG A 72 -0.02 1.99 19.89
C ARG A 72 1.44 1.65 19.65
N VAL A 73 1.96 0.63 20.35
CA VAL A 73 3.34 0.14 20.16
C VAL A 73 3.62 -0.24 18.69
N PHE A 74 2.66 -0.89 18.03
CA PHE A 74 2.80 -1.21 16.60
C PHE A 74 2.67 0.02 15.72
N ARG A 75 1.78 0.96 16.05
CA ARG A 75 1.60 2.21 15.31
C ARG A 75 2.78 3.17 15.43
N ASP A 76 3.56 3.06 16.50
CA ASP A 76 4.79 3.81 16.70
C ASP A 76 5.94 3.27 15.85
N PHE A 77 5.81 2.04 15.32
CA PHE A 77 6.75 1.51 14.35
C PHE A 77 6.85 2.44 13.13
N ARG A 78 8.08 2.65 12.68
CA ARG A 78 8.40 3.42 11.47
C ARG A 78 9.38 2.60 10.65
N ALA A 79 9.07 2.44 9.37
CA ALA A 79 10.02 1.89 8.41
C ALA A 79 11.12 2.93 8.16
N VAL A 80 12.27 2.73 8.80
CA VAL A 80 13.46 3.58 8.69
C VAL A 80 14.66 2.73 8.31
N TRP A 81 15.61 3.30 7.57
CA TRP A 81 16.88 2.63 7.30
C TRP A 81 17.75 2.67 8.56
N VAL A 82 18.07 1.49 9.10
CA VAL A 82 19.01 1.38 10.24
C VAL A 82 20.45 1.45 9.76
N LYS A 83 20.68 0.94 8.54
CA LYS A 83 21.93 1.04 7.76
C LYS A 83 21.54 1.22 6.28
N PRO A 84 22.46 1.66 5.40
CA PRO A 84 22.20 1.69 3.97
C PRO A 84 21.65 0.35 3.48
N ASN A 85 20.50 0.38 2.80
CA ASN A 85 19.81 -0.80 2.30
C ASN A 85 19.35 -1.84 3.35
N VAL A 86 19.37 -1.50 4.64
CA VAL A 86 18.82 -2.34 5.71
C VAL A 86 17.67 -1.60 6.40
N PRO A 87 16.41 -1.94 6.07
CA PRO A 87 15.27 -1.35 6.76
C PRO A 87 15.15 -1.93 8.17
N ASN A 88 14.61 -1.15 9.10
CA ASN A 88 14.10 -1.68 10.35
C ASN A 88 12.91 -2.59 10.00
N ILE A 89 12.98 -3.86 10.42
CA ILE A 89 11.92 -4.85 10.21
C ILE A 89 11.36 -5.21 11.59
N PRO A 90 10.02 -5.18 11.77
CA PRO A 90 9.44 -5.50 13.06
C PRO A 90 9.64 -6.99 13.37
N ASN A 91 10.03 -7.28 14.62
CA ASN A 91 10.09 -8.66 15.08
C ASN A 91 8.68 -9.24 15.20
N LEU A 92 8.40 -10.31 14.47
CA LEU A 92 7.11 -11.00 14.55
C LEU A 92 6.96 -11.69 15.92
N PRO A 93 5.90 -11.39 16.70
CA PRO A 93 5.61 -12.06 17.96
C PRO A 93 5.46 -13.58 17.77
N LYS A 94 5.90 -14.37 18.76
CA LYS A 94 5.70 -15.83 18.75
C LYS A 94 4.24 -16.23 18.98
N ASP A 95 3.51 -15.41 19.73
CA ASP A 95 2.07 -15.62 19.95
C ASP A 95 1.28 -15.32 18.66
N PRO A 96 0.51 -16.28 18.12
CA PRO A 96 -0.17 -16.12 16.84
C PRO A 96 -1.23 -15.00 16.87
N GLY A 97 -1.90 -14.77 18.01
CA GLY A 97 -2.89 -13.71 18.14
C GLY A 97 -2.25 -12.33 18.07
N LYS A 98 -1.16 -12.11 18.82
CA LYS A 98 -0.38 -10.88 18.81
C LYS A 98 0.29 -10.65 17.46
N ALA A 99 0.79 -11.70 16.80
CA ALA A 99 1.37 -11.63 15.47
C ALA A 99 0.34 -11.19 14.41
N ALA A 100 -0.85 -11.83 14.41
CA ALA A 100 -1.92 -11.47 13.48
C ALA A 100 -2.45 -10.05 13.73
N ASN A 101 -2.63 -9.64 14.99
CA ASN A 101 -3.02 -8.26 15.31
C ASN A 101 -1.97 -7.22 14.88
N MET A 102 -0.68 -7.54 15.00
CA MET A 102 0.39 -6.67 14.51
C MET A 102 0.33 -6.50 12.98
N LEU A 103 0.20 -7.60 12.24
CA LEU A 103 0.14 -7.59 10.78
C LEU A 103 -1.15 -6.92 10.26
N LEU A 104 -2.28 -7.16 10.91
CA LEU A 104 -3.54 -6.46 10.66
C LEU A 104 -3.39 -4.95 10.86
N THR A 105 -2.74 -4.53 11.96
CA THR A 105 -2.45 -3.11 12.22
C THR A 105 -1.62 -2.51 11.10
N PHE A 106 -0.58 -3.20 10.63
CA PHE A 106 0.25 -2.71 9.52
C PHE A 106 -0.53 -2.63 8.20
N CYS A 107 -1.42 -3.58 7.90
CA CYS A 107 -2.28 -3.49 6.72
C CYS A 107 -3.22 -2.28 6.80
N GLN A 108 -3.77 -2.00 7.98
CA GLN A 108 -4.63 -0.83 8.21
C GLN A 108 -3.85 0.49 8.09
N MET A 109 -2.61 0.54 8.60
CA MET A 109 -1.72 1.70 8.43
C MET A 109 -1.36 1.92 6.96
N GLU A 110 -0.98 0.86 6.25
CA GLU A 110 -0.61 0.93 4.83
C GLU A 110 -1.79 1.40 3.97
N THR A 111 -2.98 0.84 4.17
CA THR A 111 -4.18 1.29 3.44
C THR A 111 -4.54 2.74 3.74
N PHE A 112 -4.32 3.23 4.97
CA PHE A 112 -4.48 4.65 5.29
C PHE A 112 -3.46 5.52 4.53
N LEU A 113 -2.19 5.11 4.48
CA LEU A 113 -1.13 5.83 3.76
C LEU A 113 -1.38 5.83 2.26
N LEU A 114 -1.80 4.71 1.67
CA LEU A 114 -2.16 4.61 0.26
C LEU A 114 -3.30 5.54 -0.11
N LYS A 115 -4.35 5.64 0.72
CA LYS A 115 -5.42 6.62 0.50
C LYS A 115 -4.87 8.04 0.47
N LYS A 116 -3.99 8.41 1.41
CA LYS A 116 -3.37 9.74 1.43
C LYS A 116 -2.49 9.99 0.20
N GLN A 117 -1.73 8.98 -0.23
CA GLN A 117 -0.94 9.04 -1.46
C GLN A 117 -1.82 9.26 -2.69
N ILE A 118 -2.92 8.52 -2.82
CA ILE A 118 -3.89 8.66 -3.92
C ILE A 118 -4.46 10.08 -3.96
N GLU A 119 -4.91 10.61 -2.81
CA GLU A 119 -5.45 11.97 -2.76
C GLU A 119 -4.41 13.03 -3.10
N ALA A 120 -3.16 12.86 -2.66
CA ALA A 120 -2.06 13.75 -3.04
C ALA A 120 -1.76 13.70 -4.55
N LEU A 121 -1.75 12.50 -5.14
CA LEU A 121 -1.55 12.32 -6.59
C LEU A 121 -2.69 12.93 -7.41
N LYS A 122 -3.94 12.79 -6.96
CA LYS A 122 -5.10 13.44 -7.60
C LYS A 122 -4.99 14.95 -7.54
N ALA A 123 -4.65 15.51 -6.38
CA ALA A 123 -4.45 16.95 -6.23
C ALA A 123 -3.32 17.45 -7.16
N LYS A 124 -2.23 16.69 -7.27
CA LYS A 124 -1.13 16.98 -8.21
C LYS A 124 -1.60 16.94 -9.66
N PHE A 125 -2.38 15.94 -10.05
CA PHE A 125 -2.94 15.82 -11.40
C PHE A 125 -3.82 17.04 -11.75
N VAL A 126 -4.69 17.47 -10.84
CA VAL A 126 -5.55 18.65 -11.04
C VAL A 126 -4.72 19.92 -11.23
N LYS A 127 -3.60 20.06 -10.51
CA LYS A 127 -2.74 21.24 -10.56
C LYS A 127 -1.82 21.27 -11.80
N GLU A 128 -1.21 20.14 -12.12
CA GLU A 128 -0.13 20.04 -13.14
C GLU A 128 -0.62 19.52 -14.49
N GLY A 129 -1.85 19.02 -14.56
CA GLY A 129 -2.42 18.39 -15.74
C GLY A 129 -1.90 16.96 -15.96
N GLY A 130 -2.52 16.30 -16.94
CA GLY A 130 -2.20 14.91 -17.28
C GLY A 130 -0.97 14.77 -18.18
N PHE A 131 -0.40 13.56 -18.23
CA PHE A 131 0.72 13.23 -19.12
C PHE A 131 0.39 13.55 -20.59
N ARG A 132 -0.75 13.06 -21.09
CA ARG A 132 -1.20 13.29 -22.48
C ARG A 132 -1.47 14.75 -22.77
N GLU A 133 -2.13 15.44 -21.83
CA GLU A 133 -2.42 16.87 -21.94
C GLU A 133 -1.13 17.69 -22.08
N ASN A 134 -0.14 17.41 -21.24
CA ASN A 134 1.14 18.12 -21.28
C ASN A 134 1.95 17.82 -22.54
N LEU A 135 1.93 16.58 -23.05
CA LEU A 135 2.53 16.26 -24.35
C LEU A 135 1.82 16.97 -25.50
N PHE A 136 0.49 17.04 -25.47
CA PHE A 136 -0.28 17.73 -26.48
C PHE A 136 0.02 19.24 -26.51
N LYS A 137 0.07 19.90 -25.34
CA LYS A 137 0.50 21.31 -25.22
C LYS A 137 1.90 21.53 -25.81
N LYS A 138 2.86 20.66 -25.50
CA LYS A 138 4.23 20.74 -26.07
C LYS A 138 4.23 20.61 -27.59
N ARG A 139 3.48 19.64 -28.14
CA ARG A 139 3.35 19.46 -29.58
C ARG A 139 2.80 20.70 -30.28
N LEU A 140 1.76 21.33 -29.73
CA LEU A 140 1.20 22.56 -30.28
C LEU A 140 2.21 23.72 -30.28
N ASN A 141 2.99 23.86 -29.20
CA ASN A 141 4.03 24.88 -29.13
C ASN A 141 5.12 24.69 -30.20
N GLU A 142 5.55 23.45 -30.45
CA GLU A 142 6.53 23.17 -31.52
C GLU A 142 5.97 23.46 -32.91
N LEU A 143 4.70 23.15 -33.18
CA LEU A 143 4.05 23.48 -34.45
C LEU A 143 3.94 25.00 -34.68
N ASN A 144 3.73 25.78 -33.62
CA ASN A 144 3.68 27.23 -33.72
C ASN A 144 5.06 27.84 -33.96
N LYS A 145 6.12 27.28 -33.38
CA LYS A 145 7.51 27.70 -33.67
C LYS A 145 7.91 27.46 -35.12
N SER A 146 7.50 26.34 -35.72
CA SER A 146 7.82 26.05 -37.13
C SER A 146 7.05 26.90 -38.15
N ARG A 147 6.06 27.68 -37.69
CA ARG A 147 5.21 28.55 -38.52
C ARG A 147 5.57 30.03 -38.41
N ALA A 148 6.41 30.40 -37.44
CA ALA A 148 6.94 31.75 -37.23
C ALA A 148 8.31 31.87 -37.89
#